data_AF-A0AAN8H262-F1
#
_entry.id   AF-A0AAN8H262-F1
#
_cell.length_a   1.000
_cell.length_b   1.000
_cell.length_c   1.000
_cell.angle_alpha   90.00
_cell.angle_beta   90.00
_cell.angle_gamma   90.00
#
_symmetry.space_group_name_H-M   'P 1'
#
loop_
_entity.id
_entity.type
_entity.pdbx_description
1 polymer ?
#
loop_
_entity_poly.entity_id
_entity_poly.type
_entity_poly.pdbx_seq_one_letter_code
_entity_poly.pdbx_strand_id
1 'polypeptide(L)' 'MQLQTLAYHFCRADDSDTLCVAGFIRGLVAQICRSGVLPGFEEKVREPAVQSTLQPGECERNPTEAFKR' A
#
# COMPACT_ATOMS: atom_id res chain seq x y z
N MET A 1 -14.08 -5.42 20.74
CA MET A 1 -12.60 -5.52 20.71
C MET A 1 -12.11 -4.71 19.54
N GLN A 2 -11.11 -3.85 19.72
CA GLN A 2 -10.52 -3.07 18.63
C GLN A 2 -9.42 -3.92 17.98
N LEU A 3 -9.60 -4.31 16.72
CA LEU A 3 -8.58 -5.04 15.96
C LEU A 3 -7.52 -4.04 15.48
N GLN A 4 -6.25 -4.36 15.71
CA GLN A 4 -5.12 -3.52 15.31
C GLN A 4 -4.19 -4.33 14.42
N THR A 5 -3.70 -3.71 13.35
CA THR A 5 -2.64 -4.24 12.49
C THR A 5 -1.41 -3.36 12.62
N LEU A 6 -0.23 -3.97 12.55
CA LEU A 6 1.03 -3.25 12.42
C LEU A 6 1.56 -3.47 11.00
N ALA A 7 2.09 -2.41 10.42
CA ALA A 7 2.87 -2.47 9.18
C ALA A 7 4.16 -1.67 9.37
N TYR A 8 5.18 -2.03 8.60
CA TYR A 8 6.52 -1.44 8.71
C TYR A 8 7.16 -1.21 7.35
N HIS A 9 8.08 -0.26 7.31
CA HIS A 9 8.90 0.05 6.13
C HIS A 9 10.27 0.51 6.60
N PHE A 10 11.33 0.05 5.95
CA PHE A 10 12.70 0.41 6.29
C PHE A 10 13.36 1.07 5.10
N CYS A 11 13.59 2.38 5.21
CA CYS A 11 14.35 3.12 4.21
C CYS A 11 15.83 2.83 4.36
N ARG A 12 16.48 2.45 3.26
CA ARG A 12 17.91 2.25 3.16
C ARG A 12 18.48 3.22 2.14
N ALA A 13 19.45 4.04 2.57
CA ALA A 13 20.01 5.09 1.72
C ALA A 13 20.73 4.56 0.47
N ASP A 14 21.20 3.31 0.53
CA ASP A 14 21.90 2.59 -0.53
C ASP A 14 20.98 1.78 -1.47
N ASP A 15 19.67 1.76 -1.20
CA ASP A 15 18.69 0.96 -1.94
C ASP A 15 17.53 1.85 -2.39
N SER A 16 17.57 2.25 -3.67
CA SER A 16 16.57 3.12 -4.29
C SER A 16 15.16 2.57 -4.22
N ASP A 17 14.99 1.24 -4.19
CA ASP A 17 13.66 0.62 -4.15
C ASP A 17 13.00 0.87 -2.80
N THR A 18 13.77 0.85 -1.71
CA THR A 18 13.27 1.18 -0.37
C THR A 18 13.01 2.68 -0.16
N LEU A 19 13.58 3.53 -1.01
CA LEU A 19 13.31 4.98 -1.01
C LEU A 19 12.11 5.35 -1.89
N CYS A 20 11.61 4.41 -2.70
CA CYS A 20 10.46 4.64 -3.57
C CYS A 20 9.15 4.73 -2.78
N VAL A 21 8.47 5.89 -2.87
CA VAL A 21 7.19 6.14 -2.21
C VAL A 21 6.10 5.17 -2.70
N ALA A 22 6.06 4.89 -4.01
CA ALA A 22 5.11 3.91 -4.56
C ALA A 22 5.39 2.49 -4.04
N GLY A 23 6.68 2.14 -3.86
CA GLY A 23 7.10 0.90 -3.22
C GLY A 23 6.59 0.80 -1.78
N PHE A 24 6.76 1.87 -0.99
CA PHE A 24 6.21 1.98 0.37
C PHE A 24 4.70 1.76 0.40
N ILE A 25 3.93 2.49 -0.43
CA ILE A 25 2.46 2.40 -0.46
C ILE A 25 2.00 0.98 -0.80
N ARG A 26 2.53 0.39 -1.87
CA ARG A 26 2.18 -0.96 -2.30
C ARG A 26 2.58 -2.01 -1.26
N GLY A 27 3.73 -1.82 -0.60
CA GLY A 27 4.19 -2.64 0.50
C GLY A 27 3.25 -2.58 1.72
N LEU A 28 2.76 -1.39 2.06
CA LEU A 28 1.78 -1.18 3.12
C LEU A 28 0.45 -1.89 2.84
N VAL A 29 -0.11 -1.70 1.63
CA VAL A 29 -1.35 -2.39 1.22
C VAL A 29 -1.18 -3.90 1.32
N ALA A 30 -0.06 -4.43 0.82
CA ALA A 30 0.21 -5.87 0.87
C ALA A 30 0.31 -6.39 2.31
N GLN A 31 0.89 -5.63 3.24
CA GLN A 31 0.95 -5.99 4.66
C GLN A 31 -0.44 -6.01 5.31
N ILE A 32 -1.27 -5.01 5.04
CA ILE A 32 -2.64 -4.94 5.60
C ILE A 32 -3.52 -6.05 5.03
N CYS A 33 -3.44 -6.34 3.73
CA CYS A 33 -4.17 -7.48 3.15
C CYS A 33 -3.75 -8.79 3.83
N ARG A 34 -2.44 -9.03 4.01
CA ARG A 34 -1.95 -10.26 4.65
C ARG A 34 -2.35 -10.40 6.12
N SER A 35 -2.60 -9.30 6.83
CA SER A 35 -2.98 -9.40 8.24
C SER A 35 -4.41 -9.91 8.43
N GLY A 36 -5.31 -9.68 7.46
CA GLY A 36 -6.70 -10.14 7.51
C GLY A 36 -7.54 -9.56 8.66
N VAL A 37 -6.99 -8.62 9.44
CA VAL A 37 -7.66 -8.07 10.63
C VAL A 37 -8.51 -6.84 10.35
N LEU A 38 -8.42 -6.27 9.15
CA LEU A 38 -9.21 -5.10 8.73
C LEU A 38 -10.35 -5.54 7.80
N PRO A 39 -11.58 -5.71 8.31
CA PRO A 39 -12.70 -6.20 7.52
C PRO A 39 -12.97 -5.29 6.32
N GLY A 40 -13.23 -5.89 5.15
CA GLY A 40 -13.53 -5.16 3.91
C GLY A 40 -12.33 -4.51 3.22
N PHE A 41 -11.12 -4.51 3.81
CA PHE A 41 -9.96 -3.90 3.17
C PHE A 41 -9.55 -4.63 1.88
N GLU A 42 -9.51 -5.97 1.89
CA GLU A 42 -9.20 -6.73 0.66
C GLU A 42 -10.22 -6.50 -0.44
N GLU A 43 -11.51 -6.39 -0.11
CA GLU A 43 -12.57 -6.12 -1.07
C GLU A 43 -12.41 -4.74 -1.67
N LYS A 44 -12.18 -3.72 -0.83
CA LYS A 44 -11.88 -2.36 -1.27
C LYS A 44 -10.66 -2.31 -2.18
N VAL A 45 -9.59 -3.01 -1.82
CA VAL A 45 -8.37 -3.07 -2.65
C VAL A 45 -8.66 -3.73 -3.99
N ARG A 46 -9.61 -4.68 -4.09
CA ARG A 46 -10.02 -5.31 -5.36
C ARG A 46 -10.90 -4.41 -6.23
N GLU A 47 -11.40 -3.28 -5.74
CA GLU A 47 -12.15 -2.33 -6.56
C GLU A 47 -11.29 -1.84 -7.75
N PRO A 48 -11.82 -1.85 -8.99
CA PRO A 48 -11.05 -1.49 -10.18
C PRO A 48 -10.41 -0.09 -10.09
N ALA A 49 -11.11 0.87 -9.47
CA ALA A 49 -10.60 2.23 -9.27
C ALA A 49 -9.37 2.25 -8.35
N VAL A 50 -9.38 1.46 -7.28
CA VAL A 50 -8.26 1.34 -6.33
C VAL A 50 -7.10 0.55 -6.95
N GLN A 51 -7.40 -0.56 -7.62
CA GLN A 51 -6.40 -1.34 -8.36
C GLN A 51 -5.67 -0.50 -9.41
N SER A 52 -6.40 0.37 -10.12
CA SER A 52 -5.80 1.24 -11.13
C SER A 52 -4.76 2.19 -10.53
N THR A 53 -5.05 2.77 -9.36
CA THR A 53 -4.09 3.65 -8.68
C THR A 53 -2.91 2.92 -8.03
N LEU A 54 -3.06 1.63 -7.74
CA LEU A 54 -2.01 0.79 -7.15
C LEU A 54 -1.10 0.11 -8.19
N GLN A 55 -1.39 0.26 -9.48
CA GLN A 55 -0.49 -0.21 -10.54
C GLN A 55 0.88 0.47 -10.40
N PRO A 56 2.00 -0.26 -10.65
CA PRO A 56 3.34 0.27 -10.40
C PRO A 56 3.57 1.67 -10.97
N GLY A 57 3.32 1.85 -12.28
CA GLY A 57 3.54 3.14 -12.95
C GLY A 57 2.57 4.24 -12.53
N GLU A 58 1.31 3.91 -12.23
CA GLU A 58 0.33 4.92 -11.80
C GLU A 58 0.60 5.38 -10.36
N CYS A 59 0.96 4.44 -9.49
CA CYS A 59 1.34 4.74 -8.11
C CYS A 59 2.62 5.57 -8.04
N GLU A 60 3.59 5.33 -8.93
CA GLU A 60 4.78 6.17 -9.08
C GLU A 60 4.45 7.57 -9.61
N ARG A 61 3.53 7.66 -10.57
CA ARG A 61 3.09 8.93 -11.16
C ARG A 61 2.30 9.79 -10.17
N ASN A 62 1.46 9.18 -9.35
CA ASN A 62 0.58 9.89 -8.41
C ASN A 62 0.46 9.16 -7.05
N PRO A 63 1.54 9.12 -6.26
CA PRO A 63 1.58 8.38 -5.00
C PRO A 63 0.61 8.95 -3.96
N THR A 64 0.36 10.27 -3.99
CA THR A 64 -0.58 10.92 -3.09
C THR A 64 -2.01 10.43 -3.31
N GLU A 65 -2.45 10.29 -4.57
CA GLU A 65 -3.78 9.74 -4.84
C GLU A 65 -3.86 8.25 -4.53
N ALA A 66 -2.81 7.49 -4.83
CA ALA A 66 -2.75 6.07 -4.47
C ALA A 66 -2.84 5.82 -2.95
N PHE A 67 -2.25 6.70 -2.13
CA PHE A 67 -2.30 6.59 -0.67
C PHE A 67 -3.67 6.97 -0.06
N LYS A 68 -4.44 7.83 -0.73
CA LYS A 68 -5.77 8.26 -0.24
C LYS A 68 -6.88 7.26 -0.53
N ARG A 69 -6.75 6.49 -1.61
CA ARG A 69 -7.78 5.56 -2.09
C ARG A 69 -7.92 4.37 -1.14
#